data_AF-A0A662Q1A1-F1
#
_entry.id   AF-A0A662Q1A1-F1
#
_cell.length_a   1.000
_cell.length_b   1.000
_cell.length_c   1.000
_cell.angle_alpha   90.00
_cell.angle_beta   90.00
_cell.angle_gamma   90.00
#
_symmetry.space_group_name_H-M   'P 1'
#
loop_
_entity.id
_entity.type
_entity.pdbx_description
1 polymer ?
#
loop_
_entity_poly.entity_id
_entity_poly.type
_entity_poly.pdbx_seq_one_letter_code
_entity_poly.pdbx_strand_id
1 'polypeptide(L)'
;MRRKAALIRGDGVGPELADAALKVHEAVGSEIEIIPVDAGYEWWLKHGGDSMIPKETWEALEQSDAVLKCPTTTPPDIRHLKSVAVSIRQRFDLYANIRPIKTLGGIRGRLGPVDL
;
A
#
# COMPACT_ATOMS: atom_id res chain seq x y z
N MET A 1 1.38 21.79 -10.84
CA MET A 1 1.96 20.47 -11.17
C MET A 1 1.06 19.41 -10.55
N ARG A 2 0.68 18.37 -11.31
CA ARG A 2 -0.25 17.33 -10.85
C ARG A 2 0.45 16.48 -9.77
N ARG A 3 -0.21 16.21 -8.64
CA ARG A 3 0.35 15.35 -7.57
C ARG A 3 0.34 13.90 -8.02
N LYS A 4 1.38 13.14 -7.69
CA LYS A 4 1.56 11.73 -8.08
C LYS A 4 1.45 10.81 -6.87
N ALA A 5 0.69 9.73 -7.00
CA ALA A 5 0.66 8.67 -6.00
C ALA A 5 0.94 7.31 -6.65
N ALA A 6 1.98 6.63 -6.16
CA ALA A 6 2.25 5.25 -6.56
C ALA A 6 1.22 4.32 -5.90
N LEU A 7 0.67 3.38 -6.68
CA LEU A 7 -0.28 2.37 -6.22
C LEU A 7 0.34 0.98 -6.29
N ILE A 8 0.69 0.43 -5.12
CA ILE A 8 1.09 -0.98 -4.99
C ILE A 8 -0.19 -1.80 -4.81
N ARG A 9 -0.57 -2.58 -5.84
CA ARG A 9 -1.78 -3.44 -5.81
C ARG A 9 -1.68 -4.58 -4.80
N GLY A 10 -0.46 -5.03 -4.50
CA GLY A 10 -0.19 -6.02 -3.45
C GLY A 10 -0.68 -7.42 -3.78
N ASP A 11 -0.87 -8.24 -2.74
CA ASP A 11 -1.15 -9.67 -2.81
C ASP A 11 -2.53 -10.02 -2.23
N GLY A 12 -3.05 -11.21 -2.53
CA GLY A 12 -4.31 -11.73 -1.97
C GLY A 12 -5.50 -10.84 -2.31
N VAL A 13 -6.17 -10.27 -1.30
CA VAL A 13 -7.29 -9.32 -1.51
C VAL A 13 -6.85 -7.94 -2.02
N GLY A 14 -5.54 -7.68 -2.11
CA GLY A 14 -4.98 -6.38 -2.48
C GLY A 14 -5.49 -5.83 -3.82
N PRO A 15 -5.48 -6.59 -4.92
CA PRO A 15 -6.00 -6.14 -6.22
C PRO A 15 -7.46 -5.71 -6.17
N GLU A 16 -8.33 -6.44 -5.46
CA GLU A 16 -9.76 -6.09 -5.33
C GLU A 16 -9.94 -4.77 -4.57
N LEU A 17 -9.16 -4.55 -3.51
CA LEU A 17 -9.16 -3.30 -2.75
C LEU A 17 -8.62 -2.12 -3.58
N ALA A 18 -7.59 -2.36 -4.40
CA ALA A 18 -7.04 -1.35 -5.31
C ALA A 18 -8.09 -0.92 -6.33
N ASP A 19 -8.82 -1.86 -6.94
CA ASP A 19 -9.86 -1.56 -7.91
C ASP A 19 -11.03 -0.80 -7.29
N ALA A 20 -11.41 -1.14 -6.05
CA ALA A 20 -12.41 -0.39 -5.30
C ALA A 20 -11.95 1.06 -5.00
N ALA A 21 -10.68 1.25 -4.60
CA ALA A 21 -10.12 2.56 -4.35
C ALA A 21 -10.05 3.42 -5.63
N LEU A 22 -9.68 2.83 -6.77
CA LEU A 22 -9.64 3.50 -8.07
C LEU A 22 -11.02 3.97 -8.52
N LYS A 23 -12.07 3.16 -8.32
CA LYS A 23 -13.47 3.57 -8.61
C LYS A 23 -13.88 4.80 -7.82
N VAL A 24 -13.51 4.87 -6.54
CA VAL A 24 -13.79 6.04 -5.69
C VAL A 24 -12.96 7.25 -6.14
N HIS A 25 -11.68 7.06 -6.45
CA HIS A 25 -10.80 8.12 -6.95
C HIS A 25 -11.35 8.76 -8.24
N GLU A 26 -11.82 7.95 -9.18
CA GLU A 26 -12.47 8.40 -10.42
C GLU A 26 -13.79 9.15 -10.12
N ALA A 27 -14.64 8.59 -9.26
CA ALA A 27 -15.93 9.19 -8.90
C ALA A 27 -15.78 10.55 -8.20
N VAL A 28 -14.72 10.75 -7.42
CA VAL A 28 -14.41 12.03 -6.75
C VAL A 28 -13.82 13.06 -7.72
N GLY A 29 -13.34 12.63 -8.90
CA GLY A 29 -12.73 13.52 -9.89
C GLY A 29 -11.40 14.12 -9.42
N SER A 30 -10.64 13.36 -8.64
CA SER A 30 -9.37 13.83 -8.08
C SER A 30 -8.33 14.07 -9.18
N GLU A 31 -7.62 15.19 -9.10
CA GLU A 31 -6.49 15.48 -9.99
C GLU A 31 -5.20 14.73 -9.58
N ILE A 32 -5.23 13.75 -8.68
CA ILE A 32 -4.03 12.95 -8.39
C ILE A 32 -3.76 12.01 -9.58
N GLU A 33 -2.52 11.93 -10.04
CA GLU A 33 -2.05 10.94 -11.01
C GLU A 33 -1.70 9.65 -10.26
N ILE A 34 -2.39 8.56 -10.59
CA ILE A 34 -2.12 7.24 -9.99
C ILE A 34 -1.16 6.46 -10.88
N ILE A 35 -0.04 6.03 -10.30
CA ILE A 35 1.01 5.26 -10.98
C ILE A 35 0.99 3.83 -10.44
N PRO A 36 0.37 2.86 -11.13
CA PRO A 36 0.36 1.48 -10.69
C PRO A 36 1.78 0.88 -10.76
N VAL A 37 2.17 0.18 -9.70
CA VAL A 37 3.48 -0.46 -9.54
C VAL A 37 3.34 -1.84 -8.91
N ASP A 38 4.29 -2.72 -9.20
CA ASP A 38 4.31 -4.08 -8.65
C ASP A 38 5.17 -4.17 -7.39
N ALA A 39 4.68 -4.83 -6.36
CA ALA A 39 5.47 -5.30 -5.23
C ALA A 39 4.64 -6.30 -4.43
N GLY A 40 5.30 -7.27 -3.82
CA GLY A 40 4.64 -8.32 -3.05
C GLY A 40 5.22 -9.70 -3.31
N TYR A 41 4.68 -10.66 -2.57
CA TYR A 41 5.12 -12.06 -2.66
C TYR A 41 4.70 -12.71 -3.99
N GLU A 42 3.52 -12.39 -4.52
CA GLU A 42 3.05 -12.95 -5.80
C GLU A 42 3.88 -12.44 -6.98
N TRP A 43 4.32 -11.18 -6.92
CA TRP A 43 5.29 -10.65 -7.88
C TRP A 43 6.63 -11.40 -7.75
N TRP A 44 7.13 -11.56 -6.52
CA TRP A 44 8.39 -12.26 -6.27
C TRP A 44 8.35 -13.73 -6.71
N LEU A 45 7.24 -14.44 -6.51
CA LEU A 45 7.09 -15.83 -6.96
C LEU A 45 7.26 -15.99 -8.47
N LYS A 46 6.96 -14.94 -9.25
CA LYS A 46 7.08 -14.94 -10.71
C LYS A 46 8.47 -14.52 -11.20
N HIS A 47 9.18 -13.68 -10.44
CA HIS A 47 10.41 -13.02 -10.90
C HIS A 47 11.67 -13.40 -10.10
N GLY A 48 11.51 -13.92 -8.89
CA GLY A 48 12.60 -14.26 -7.97
C GLY A 48 13.37 -13.05 -7.44
N GLY A 49 14.62 -13.30 -7.03
CA GLY A 49 15.55 -12.29 -6.52
C GLY A 49 15.55 -12.14 -5.00
N ASP A 50 16.26 -11.13 -4.49
CA ASP A 50 16.48 -10.94 -3.05
C ASP A 50 15.48 -9.97 -2.38
N SER A 51 14.53 -9.44 -3.15
CA SER A 51 13.57 -8.42 -2.71
C SER A 51 12.20 -8.67 -3.32
N MET A 52 11.14 -8.44 -2.55
CA MET A 52 9.76 -8.41 -3.04
C MET A 52 9.37 -7.08 -3.71
N ILE A 53 10.31 -6.13 -3.79
CA ILE A 53 10.13 -4.82 -4.41
C ILE A 53 11.13 -4.70 -5.57
N PRO A 54 10.64 -4.64 -6.83
CA PRO A 54 11.46 -4.41 -8.01
C PRO A 54 12.13 -3.04 -8.00
N LYS A 55 13.20 -2.89 -8.80
CA LYS A 55 13.95 -1.63 -8.92
C LYS A 55 13.07 -0.51 -9.49
N GLU A 56 12.28 -0.84 -10.50
CA GLU A 56 11.37 0.08 -11.19
C GLU A 56 10.31 0.61 -10.21
N THR A 57 9.85 -0.22 -9.28
CA THR A 57 8.94 0.20 -8.22
C THR A 57 9.63 1.19 -7.29
N TRP A 58 10.87 0.95 -6.87
CA TRP A 58 11.60 1.93 -6.07
C TRP A 58 11.74 3.28 -6.76
N GLU A 59 12.09 3.28 -8.05
CA GLU A 59 12.20 4.49 -8.87
C GLU A 59 10.86 5.25 -8.94
N ALA A 60 9.75 4.54 -9.12
CA ALA A 60 8.42 5.13 -9.12
C ALA A 60 8.00 5.68 -7.75
N LEU A 61 8.35 4.99 -6.64
CA LEU A 61 8.09 5.50 -5.28
C LEU A 61 8.85 6.79 -5.02
N GLU A 62 10.10 6.89 -5.46
CA GLU A 62 10.95 8.10 -5.30
C GLU A 62 10.46 9.29 -6.12
N GLN A 63 9.76 9.04 -7.23
CA GLN A 63 9.17 10.07 -8.09
C GLN A 63 7.73 10.45 -7.70
N SER A 64 7.18 9.83 -6.65
CA SER A 64 5.79 10.04 -6.21
C SER A 64 5.71 10.91 -4.96
N ASP A 65 4.65 11.71 -4.84
CA ASP A 65 4.36 12.50 -3.64
C ASP A 65 3.79 11.62 -2.51
N ALA A 66 3.16 10.50 -2.85
CA ALA A 66 2.54 9.58 -1.90
C ALA A 66 2.55 8.13 -2.41
N VAL A 67 2.35 7.18 -1.50
CA VAL A 67 2.21 5.75 -1.82
C VAL A 67 0.93 5.20 -1.22
N LEU A 68 0.01 4.74 -2.07
CA LEU A 68 -1.12 3.92 -1.67
C LEU A 68 -0.73 2.46 -1.82
N LYS A 69 -0.70 1.74 -0.71
CA LYS A 69 -0.23 0.34 -0.69
C LYS A 69 -1.31 -0.58 -0.14
N CYS A 70 -1.78 -1.49 -0.98
CA CYS A 70 -2.66 -2.58 -0.59
C CYS A 70 -1.89 -3.65 0.21
N PRO A 71 -2.58 -4.60 0.90
CA PRO A 71 -1.93 -5.68 1.63
C PRO A 71 -0.92 -6.46 0.78
N THR A 72 0.18 -6.89 1.40
CA THR A 72 1.22 -7.70 0.75
C THR A 72 1.59 -8.82 1.71
N THR A 73 1.74 -10.02 1.20
CA THR A 73 2.16 -11.19 1.95
C THR A 73 3.63 -11.05 2.32
N THR A 74 3.98 -11.39 3.56
CA THR A 74 5.37 -11.56 3.99
C THR A 74 5.52 -13.03 4.38
N PRO A 75 6.19 -13.87 3.57
CA PRO A 75 6.32 -15.29 3.85
C PRO A 75 7.14 -15.51 5.13
N PRO A 76 6.63 -16.22 6.15
CA PRO A 76 7.33 -16.40 7.42
C PRO A 76 8.55 -17.33 7.32
N ASP A 77 8.59 -18.17 6.29
CA ASP A 77 9.58 -19.21 6.03
C ASP A 77 10.81 -18.71 5.26
N ILE A 78 10.72 -17.57 4.57
CA ILE A 78 11.81 -17.05 3.74
C ILE A 78 12.55 -15.91 4.46
N ARG A 79 13.54 -16.27 5.28
CA ARG A 79 14.24 -15.34 6.19
C ARG A 79 14.95 -14.16 5.51
N HIS A 80 15.35 -14.28 4.24
CA HIS A 80 16.07 -13.22 3.54
C HIS A 80 15.13 -12.17 2.94
N LEU A 81 13.84 -12.48 2.76
CA LEU A 81 12.87 -11.53 2.21
C LEU A 81 12.35 -10.60 3.31
N LYS A 82 12.61 -9.30 3.13
CA LYS A 82 12.09 -8.26 4.02
C LYS A 82 10.67 -7.87 3.61
N SER A 83 9.81 -7.65 4.60
CA SER A 83 8.42 -7.18 4.38
C SER A 83 8.39 -5.90 3.55
N VAL A 84 7.53 -5.85 2.52
CA VAL A 84 7.36 -4.66 1.66
C VAL A 84 7.07 -3.40 2.49
N ALA A 85 6.16 -3.49 3.47
CA ALA A 85 5.79 -2.35 4.30
C ALA A 85 6.93 -1.87 5.20
N VAL A 86 7.74 -2.79 5.74
CA VAL A 86 8.91 -2.44 6.57
C VAL A 86 10.00 -1.81 5.70
N SER A 87 10.29 -2.39 4.53
CA SER A 87 11.28 -1.87 3.59
C SER A 87 10.96 -0.44 3.15
N ILE A 88 9.70 -0.16 2.79
CA ILE A 88 9.29 1.21 2.40
C ILE A 88 9.44 2.18 3.58
N ARG A 89 8.98 1.81 4.78
CA ARG A 89 9.11 2.66 5.97
C ARG A 89 10.56 2.98 6.30
N GLN A 90 11.45 2.01 6.23
CA GLN A 90 12.87 2.19 6.50
C GLN A 90 13.57 3.02 5.41
N ARG A 91 13.24 2.82 4.13
CA ARG A 91 13.88 3.57 3.03
C ARG A 91 13.54 5.06 3.08
N PHE A 92 12.30 5.40 3.39
CA PHE A 92 11.81 6.79 3.36
C PHE A 92 11.72 7.44 4.75
N ASP A 93 12.31 6.80 5.78
CA ASP A 93 12.24 7.26 7.18
C ASP A 93 10.82 7.61 7.65
N LEU A 94 9.85 6.75 7.31
CA LEU A 94 8.44 6.92 7.69
C LEU A 94 8.23 6.47 9.14
N TYR A 95 8.83 7.21 10.07
CA TYR A 95 8.89 6.86 11.49
C TYR A 95 7.50 6.92 12.18
N ALA A 96 6.59 7.76 11.69
CA ALA A 96 5.26 7.93 12.27
C ALA A 96 4.24 6.97 11.61
N ASN A 97 3.68 6.05 12.40
CA ASN A 97 2.61 5.15 11.99
C ASN A 97 1.28 5.55 12.67
N ILE A 98 0.59 6.51 12.06
CA ILE A 98 -0.68 7.05 12.59
C ILE A 98 -1.82 6.08 12.27
N ARG A 99 -2.56 5.62 13.28
CA ARG A 99 -3.64 4.63 13.15
C ARG A 99 -4.93 5.06 13.87
N PRO A 100 -5.73 5.95 13.26
CA PRO A 100 -6.98 6.40 13.87
C PRO A 100 -7.96 5.25 14.09
N ILE A 101 -8.64 5.26 15.24
CA ILE A 101 -9.69 4.30 15.60
C ILE A 101 -10.98 5.09 15.85
N LYS A 102 -11.90 5.05 14.90
CA LYS A 102 -13.15 5.80 14.96
C LYS A 102 -14.36 4.92 14.68
N THR A 103 -15.41 5.09 15.48
CA THR A 103 -16.71 4.43 15.22
C THR A 103 -17.36 5.05 13.99
N LEU A 104 -17.65 4.22 12.98
CA LEU A 104 -18.40 4.65 11.79
C LEU A 104 -19.91 4.72 12.11
N GLY A 105 -20.58 5.75 11.57
CA GLY A 105 -22.02 5.92 11.74
C GLY A 105 -22.81 4.67 11.28
N GLY A 106 -23.79 4.26 12.07
CA GLY A 106 -24.59 3.06 11.79
C GLY A 106 -23.98 1.74 12.26
N ILE A 107 -22.73 1.73 12.74
CA ILE A 107 -22.08 0.51 13.28
C ILE A 107 -22.06 0.57 14.81
N ARG A 108 -22.75 -0.37 15.47
CA ARG A 108 -22.68 -0.53 16.94
C ARG A 108 -21.48 -1.39 17.33
N GLY A 109 -20.41 -0.76 17.80
CA GLY A 109 -19.27 -1.44 18.40
C GLY A 109 -19.50 -1.83 19.87
N ARG A 110 -18.81 -2.86 20.36
CA ARG A 110 -18.86 -3.27 21.77
C ARG A 110 -18.42 -2.20 22.76
N LEU A 111 -17.58 -1.26 22.32
CA LEU A 111 -17.02 -0.19 23.14
C LEU A 111 -17.84 1.11 23.10
N GLY A 112 -18.96 1.14 22.37
CA GLY A 112 -19.71 2.37 22.12
C GLY A 112 -19.00 3.31 21.12
N PRO A 113 -19.30 4.62 21.15
CA PRO A 113 -18.60 5.62 20.35
C PRO A 113 -17.12 5.74 20.73
N VAL A 114 -16.22 5.64 19.74
CA VAL A 114 -14.76 5.77 19.90
C VAL A 114 -14.23 6.81 18.91
N ASP A 115 -13.29 7.65 19.35
CA ASP A 115 -12.51 8.61 18.54
C ASP A 115 -11.10 8.74 19.15
N LEU A 116 -10.15 7.92 18.68
CA LEU A 116 -8.76 7.82 19.16
C LEU A 116 -7.75 7.93 18.01
#